data_AF-A0A9P8IFX9-F1
#
_entry.id   AF-A0A9P8IFX9-F1
#
_cell.length_a   1.000
_cell.length_b   1.000
_cell.length_c   1.000
_cell.angle_alpha   90.00
_cell.angle_beta   90.00
_cell.angle_gamma   90.00
#
_symmetry.space_group_name_H-M   'P 1'
#
loop_
_entity.id
_entity.type
_entity.pdbx_description
1 polymer ?
#
loop_
_entity_poly.entity_id
_entity_poly.type
_entity_poly.pdbx_seq_one_letter_code
_entity_poly.pdbx_strand_id
1 'polypeptide(L)'
;MTVAAPSQPVFRYLSPYTTKHTASSPFAQEVTSDSGCSTQANKQPFNPSALLQDRERDLDFYQTHFLDQIHFNYVASTTVQGPIIISMRVDQDDCVRILVRTTRGSERIEYPLSALTIAWFRKLFGVPYLSILEQICPAIPIHALELCQHPELPQELLRMEERQIIRCYKFGAFQLLPGQTQEHEGLANPCDFMHWLGEPIRLCGWKGYRAGLDVTGDTTGETSIFAQWNDYQVMFHCAPLLPFNPADRQQVERRRFIGNDIVVIVFKEGDDEEHFDLSSVGSRQNHVICIVRPVPSGNSSKPNAYRVAIAVKDGIRNFVPLKFPAVLLRDDASRDLLLLKLIRGERAAYGARAFATQLLRTRESLLRDAIETYC
;
A
#
# COMPACT_ATOMS: atom_id res chain seq x y z
N MET A 1 20.10 -10.14 35.11
CA MET A 1 18.97 -9.90 34.20
C MET A 1 19.48 -10.04 32.79
N THR A 2 19.28 -11.20 32.18
CA THR A 2 19.62 -11.46 30.78
C THR A 2 18.60 -10.73 29.92
N VAL A 3 19.02 -9.68 29.24
CA VAL A 3 18.19 -9.01 28.24
C VAL A 3 17.94 -10.04 27.14
N ALA A 4 16.70 -10.50 26.99
CA ALA A 4 16.33 -11.39 25.89
C ALA A 4 16.75 -10.73 24.57
N ALA A 5 17.50 -11.47 23.75
CA ALA A 5 17.83 -11.01 22.41
C ALA A 5 16.52 -10.66 21.69
N PRO A 6 16.45 -9.52 20.96
CA PRO A 6 15.25 -9.15 20.24
C PRO A 6 14.88 -10.31 19.31
N SER A 7 13.63 -10.78 19.39
CA SER A 7 13.13 -11.82 18.51
C SER A 7 13.28 -11.37 17.06
N GLN A 8 13.88 -12.22 16.22
CA GLN A 8 14.02 -11.92 14.81
C GLN A 8 12.64 -11.72 14.17
N PRO A 9 12.52 -10.82 13.17
CA PRO A 9 11.25 -10.58 12.51
C PRO A 9 10.79 -11.87 11.81
N VAL A 10 9.63 -12.37 12.23
CA VAL A 10 9.01 -13.55 11.60
C VAL A 10 8.22 -13.08 10.38
N PHE A 11 8.59 -13.60 9.22
CA PHE A 11 7.87 -13.41 7.95
C PHE A 11 7.16 -14.69 7.57
N ARG A 12 5.99 -14.54 6.93
CA ARG A 12 5.20 -15.63 6.34
C ARG A 12 4.99 -15.42 4.86
N TYR A 13 5.16 -16.46 4.06
CA TYR A 13 4.80 -16.44 2.65
C TYR A 13 3.28 -16.39 2.46
N LEU A 14 2.81 -15.64 1.44
CA LEU A 14 1.37 -15.52 1.16
C LEU A 14 0.84 -16.56 0.17
N SER A 15 1.70 -17.24 -0.57
CA SER A 15 1.33 -18.34 -1.48
C SER A 15 1.96 -19.65 -1.01
N PRO A 16 1.26 -20.80 -1.13
CA PRO A 16 1.87 -22.10 -0.84
C PRO A 16 3.01 -22.33 -1.83
N TYR A 17 4.23 -22.29 -1.34
CA TYR A 17 5.37 -22.84 -2.05
C TYR A 17 5.31 -24.35 -1.83
N THR A 18 5.21 -25.15 -2.88
CA THR A 18 5.32 -26.61 -2.76
C THR A 18 6.71 -26.95 -2.26
N THR A 19 6.80 -27.41 -1.01
CA THR A 19 7.94 -28.17 -0.51
C THR A 19 8.02 -29.47 -1.30
N LYS A 20 9.14 -29.73 -1.98
CA LYS A 20 9.31 -30.94 -2.78
C LYS A 20 9.32 -32.21 -1.92
N HIS A 21 8.59 -33.21 -2.41
CA HIS A 21 8.69 -34.66 -2.15
C HIS A 21 8.43 -35.20 -0.73
N THR A 22 7.15 -35.47 -0.44
CA THR A 22 6.78 -36.84 -0.08
C THR A 22 6.36 -37.57 -1.34
N ALA A 23 6.98 -38.72 -1.59
CA ALA A 23 6.77 -39.53 -2.78
C ALA A 23 5.36 -40.10 -2.87
N SER A 24 4.99 -40.47 -4.12
CA SER A 24 3.82 -41.22 -4.57
C SER A 24 2.50 -40.45 -4.79
N SER A 25 2.27 -40.06 -6.04
CA SER A 25 0.93 -40.20 -6.64
C SER A 25 1.07 -40.39 -8.17
N PRO A 26 0.42 -41.40 -8.76
CA PRO A 26 0.58 -41.75 -10.17
C PRO A 26 -0.46 -40.96 -11.00
N PHE A 27 -0.05 -39.83 -11.55
CA PHE A 27 -0.79 -39.20 -12.66
C PHE A 27 0.23 -38.65 -13.66
N ALA A 28 0.92 -39.58 -14.30
CA ALA A 28 1.69 -39.31 -15.50
C ALA A 28 1.35 -40.41 -16.50
N GLN A 29 0.23 -40.25 -17.21
CA GLN A 29 0.00 -40.83 -18.53
C GLN A 29 -1.25 -40.21 -19.17
N GLU A 30 -1.18 -40.05 -20.49
CA GLU A 30 -2.14 -39.42 -21.41
C GLU A 30 -2.12 -37.88 -21.38
N VAL A 31 -1.76 -37.17 -22.45
CA VAL A 31 -2.33 -37.25 -23.80
C VAL A 31 -1.26 -36.93 -24.86
N THR A 32 -1.19 -37.78 -25.89
CA THR A 32 -0.54 -37.45 -27.17
C THR A 32 -1.59 -36.87 -28.13
N SER A 33 -1.16 -35.89 -28.92
CA SER A 33 -1.75 -35.40 -30.19
C SER A 33 -3.27 -35.23 -30.29
N ASP A 34 -3.75 -33.99 -30.34
CA ASP A 34 -4.45 -33.55 -31.55
C ASP A 34 -4.53 -32.03 -31.72
N SER A 35 -4.70 -31.65 -32.99
CA SER A 35 -4.62 -30.34 -33.62
C SER A 35 -5.63 -29.26 -33.16
N GLY A 36 -5.14 -28.01 -33.14
CA GLY A 36 -5.88 -26.79 -33.52
C GLY A 36 -6.92 -26.24 -32.53
N CYS A 37 -6.74 -25.00 -32.07
CA CYS A 37 -7.73 -23.90 -32.18
C CYS A 37 -7.39 -22.72 -31.23
N SER A 38 -7.18 -21.55 -31.84
CA SER A 38 -7.30 -20.18 -31.30
C SER A 38 -6.96 -19.87 -29.83
N THR A 39 -5.82 -19.22 -29.64
CA THR A 39 -5.53 -18.36 -28.49
C THR A 39 -6.42 -17.11 -28.52
N GLN A 40 -7.46 -17.05 -27.69
CA GLN A 40 -7.98 -15.79 -27.19
C GLN A 40 -7.65 -15.70 -25.70
N ALA A 41 -6.48 -15.13 -25.40
CA ALA A 41 -6.18 -14.65 -24.05
C ALA A 41 -7.19 -13.55 -23.73
N ASN A 42 -8.13 -13.89 -22.84
CA ASN A 42 -9.19 -13.00 -22.38
C ASN A 42 -8.54 -11.86 -21.57
N LYS A 43 -8.13 -10.78 -22.26
CA LYS A 43 -7.65 -9.53 -21.63
C LYS A 43 -8.87 -8.83 -21.02
N GLN A 44 -9.25 -9.22 -19.81
CA GLN A 44 -10.14 -8.37 -19.02
C GLN A 44 -9.45 -6.99 -18.87
N PRO A 45 -10.14 -5.89 -19.21
CA PRO A 45 -9.58 -4.56 -19.03
C PRO A 45 -9.26 -4.35 -17.55
N PHE A 46 -8.11 -3.74 -17.29
CA PHE A 46 -7.68 -3.37 -15.96
C PHE A 46 -8.75 -2.51 -15.29
N ASN A 47 -9.26 -2.93 -14.12
CA ASN A 47 -10.25 -2.16 -13.38
C ASN A 47 -9.55 -1.11 -12.50
N PRO A 48 -9.67 0.20 -12.80
CA PRO A 48 -9.00 1.25 -12.03
C PRO A 48 -9.43 1.31 -10.56
N SER A 49 -10.65 0.85 -10.23
CA SER A 49 -11.13 0.85 -8.84
C SER A 49 -10.32 -0.06 -7.92
N ALA A 50 -9.60 -1.04 -8.49
CA ALA A 50 -8.64 -1.86 -7.75
C ALA A 50 -7.48 -1.04 -7.16
N LEU A 51 -7.20 0.15 -7.70
CA LEU A 51 -6.12 1.03 -7.24
C LEU A 51 -6.53 1.93 -6.09
N LEU A 52 -7.83 2.18 -5.92
CA LEU A 52 -8.29 3.21 -5.01
C LEU A 52 -7.93 2.87 -3.57
N GLN A 53 -7.24 3.80 -2.92
CA GLN A 53 -7.07 3.82 -1.48
C GLN A 53 -8.42 4.03 -0.81
N ASP A 54 -8.58 3.54 0.42
CA ASP A 54 -9.75 3.88 1.24
C ASP A 54 -9.96 5.40 1.30
N ARG A 55 -8.86 6.14 1.41
CA ARG A 55 -8.84 7.62 1.39
C ARG A 55 -9.22 8.25 0.05
N GLU A 56 -8.91 7.60 -1.07
CA GLU A 56 -9.38 8.07 -2.38
C GLU A 56 -10.88 7.83 -2.52
N ARG A 57 -11.40 6.75 -1.94
CA ARG A 57 -12.83 6.47 -1.90
C ARG A 57 -13.60 7.37 -0.92
N ASP A 58 -12.95 7.82 0.15
CA ASP A 58 -13.48 8.85 1.04
C ASP A 58 -13.60 10.18 0.27
N LEU A 59 -12.54 10.57 -0.45
CA LEU A 59 -12.49 11.82 -1.21
C LEU A 59 -13.58 11.85 -2.28
N ASP A 60 -13.68 10.78 -3.07
CA ASP A 60 -14.70 10.61 -4.11
C ASP A 60 -16.12 10.67 -3.53
N PHE A 61 -16.36 10.00 -2.40
CA PHE A 61 -17.66 10.05 -1.71
C PHE A 61 -17.99 11.47 -1.23
N TYR A 62 -17.01 12.19 -0.70
CA TYR A 62 -17.21 13.55 -0.23
C TYR A 62 -17.50 14.53 -1.38
N GLN A 63 -16.71 14.46 -2.45
CA GLN A 63 -16.92 15.26 -3.67
C GLN A 63 -18.29 15.00 -4.28
N THR A 64 -18.65 13.73 -4.44
CA THR A 64 -19.88 13.33 -5.12
C THR A 64 -21.13 13.73 -4.33
N HIS A 65 -21.08 13.70 -3.00
CA HIS A 65 -22.29 13.83 -2.19
C HIS A 65 -22.39 15.10 -1.35
N PHE A 66 -21.30 15.85 -1.12
CA PHE A 66 -21.31 16.94 -0.14
C PHE A 66 -20.80 18.29 -0.67
N LEU A 67 -19.70 18.34 -1.43
CA LEU A 67 -18.97 19.59 -1.71
C LEU A 67 -19.85 20.73 -2.26
N ASP A 68 -20.73 20.42 -3.21
CA ASP A 68 -21.63 21.38 -3.87
C ASP A 68 -23.09 21.21 -3.45
N GLN A 69 -23.31 20.64 -2.27
CA GLN A 69 -24.61 20.20 -1.82
C GLN A 69 -24.92 20.77 -0.43
N ILE A 70 -26.19 21.05 -0.16
CA ILE A 70 -26.62 21.44 1.19
C ILE A 70 -26.46 20.23 2.11
N HIS A 71 -25.61 20.38 3.13
CA HIS A 71 -25.32 19.35 4.12
C HIS A 71 -24.94 19.99 5.46
N PHE A 72 -24.91 19.18 6.51
CA PHE A 72 -24.52 19.59 7.85
C PHE A 72 -23.18 18.97 8.22
N ASN A 73 -22.29 19.78 8.82
CA ASN A 73 -21.04 19.31 9.40
C ASN A 73 -21.14 19.40 10.92
N TYR A 74 -21.05 18.25 11.60
CA TYR A 74 -20.98 18.17 13.05
C TYR A 74 -19.55 17.86 13.47
N VAL A 75 -19.05 18.57 14.47
CA VAL A 75 -17.67 18.43 14.95
C VAL A 75 -17.64 18.15 16.44
N ALA A 76 -16.62 17.43 16.88
CA ALA A 76 -16.27 17.30 18.28
C ALA A 76 -14.74 17.35 18.41
N SER A 77 -14.21 18.36 19.07
CA SER A 77 -12.75 18.55 19.25
C SER A 77 -12.15 17.57 20.25
N THR A 78 -12.93 17.15 21.26
CA THR A 78 -12.49 16.30 22.36
C THR A 78 -13.45 15.15 22.59
N THR A 79 -13.03 13.94 22.21
CA THR A 79 -13.73 12.69 22.52
C THR A 79 -12.73 11.62 22.96
N VAL A 80 -13.24 10.50 23.50
CA VAL A 80 -12.42 9.31 23.82
C VAL A 80 -11.67 8.76 22.58
N GLN A 81 -12.21 8.99 21.38
CA GLN A 81 -11.64 8.54 20.11
C GLN A 81 -10.81 9.63 19.39
N GLY A 82 -10.59 10.78 20.05
CA GLY A 82 -9.96 11.97 19.47
C GLY A 82 -10.97 12.89 18.77
N PRO A 83 -10.53 13.83 17.93
CA PRO A 83 -11.42 14.71 17.16
C PRO A 83 -12.28 13.90 16.18
N ILE A 84 -13.53 14.33 16.02
CA ILE A 84 -14.50 13.74 15.09
C ILE A 84 -15.09 14.84 14.23
N ILE A 85 -15.23 14.59 12.92
CA ILE A 85 -15.97 15.43 11.98
C ILE A 85 -16.95 14.55 11.22
N ILE A 86 -18.22 14.93 11.17
CA ILE A 86 -19.29 14.19 10.52
C ILE A 86 -19.94 15.10 9.49
N SER A 87 -19.88 14.72 8.21
CA SER A 87 -20.67 15.35 7.16
C SER A 87 -21.92 14.52 6.93
N MET A 88 -23.11 15.14 6.96
CA MET A 88 -24.37 14.43 6.85
C MET A 88 -25.38 15.19 5.98
N ARG A 89 -26.11 14.45 5.13
CA ARG A 89 -27.28 14.96 4.41
C ARG A 89 -28.35 13.89 4.20
N VAL A 90 -29.53 14.33 3.81
CA VAL A 90 -30.55 13.49 3.16
C VAL A 90 -30.64 13.99 1.72
N ASP A 91 -30.46 13.12 0.75
CA ASP A 91 -30.54 13.49 -0.67
C ASP A 91 -31.97 13.44 -1.20
N GLN A 92 -32.12 13.72 -2.51
CA GLN A 92 -33.42 13.77 -3.18
C GLN A 92 -34.07 12.39 -3.35
N ASP A 93 -33.29 11.31 -3.22
CA ASP A 93 -33.75 9.93 -3.31
C ASP A 93 -34.12 9.37 -1.93
N ASP A 94 -34.34 10.25 -0.95
CA ASP A 94 -34.57 9.88 0.45
C ASP A 94 -33.46 8.98 1.02
N CYS A 95 -32.21 9.16 0.57
CA CYS A 95 -31.05 8.46 1.11
C CYS A 95 -30.28 9.34 2.09
N VAL A 96 -30.09 8.84 3.31
CA VAL A 96 -29.23 9.43 4.32
C VAL A 96 -27.79 9.08 3.99
N ARG A 97 -26.98 10.10 3.73
CA ARG A 97 -25.54 9.96 3.48
C ARG A 97 -24.75 10.56 4.63
N ILE A 98 -23.83 9.76 5.17
CA ILE A 98 -23.00 10.15 6.32
C ILE A 98 -21.56 9.81 6.01
N LEU A 99 -20.66 10.76 6.23
CA LEU A 99 -19.22 10.54 6.25
C LEU A 99 -18.70 10.90 7.65
N VAL A 100 -18.40 9.86 8.43
CA VAL A 100 -17.83 9.99 9.77
C VAL A 100 -16.31 9.95 9.64
N ARG A 101 -15.62 10.97 10.16
CA ARG A 101 -14.17 11.04 10.19
C ARG A 101 -13.69 10.99 11.63
N THR A 102 -12.86 10.01 11.94
CA THR A 102 -12.22 9.85 13.25
C THR A 102 -10.70 9.77 13.07
N THR A 103 -9.94 9.85 14.16
CA THR A 103 -8.49 9.60 14.14
C THR A 103 -8.12 8.24 13.53
N ARG A 104 -8.98 7.22 13.68
CA ARG A 104 -8.72 5.84 13.26
C ARG A 104 -9.05 5.56 11.80
N GLY A 105 -9.82 6.43 11.15
CA GLY A 105 -10.27 6.24 9.76
C GLY A 105 -11.58 6.98 9.49
N SER A 106 -12.13 6.74 8.30
CA SER A 106 -13.45 7.25 7.92
C SER A 106 -14.43 6.11 7.73
N GLU A 107 -15.70 6.39 7.99
CA GLU A 107 -16.81 5.50 7.70
C GLU A 107 -17.80 6.22 6.77
N ARG A 108 -18.12 5.57 5.65
CA ARG A 108 -19.07 6.03 4.65
C ARG A 108 -20.35 5.23 4.81
N ILE A 109 -21.47 5.92 5.00
CA ILE A 109 -22.75 5.28 5.29
C ILE A 109 -23.78 5.84 4.32
N GLU A 110 -24.50 4.92 3.69
CA GLU A 110 -25.71 5.18 2.91
C GLU A 110 -26.84 4.39 3.54
N TYR A 111 -27.92 5.08 3.91
CA TYR A 111 -29.03 4.45 4.63
C TYR A 111 -30.37 5.03 4.14
N PRO A 112 -31.33 4.19 3.71
CA PRO A 112 -32.62 4.70 3.23
C PRO A 112 -33.41 5.34 4.38
N LEU A 113 -33.91 6.56 4.18
CA LEU A 113 -34.70 7.31 5.16
C LEU A 113 -35.95 6.53 5.59
N SER A 114 -36.51 5.70 4.70
CA SER A 114 -37.67 4.84 4.98
C SER A 114 -37.40 3.76 6.02
N ALA A 115 -36.15 3.36 6.22
CA ALA A 115 -35.77 2.37 7.25
C ALA A 115 -35.61 2.98 8.65
N LEU A 116 -35.67 4.32 8.77
CA LEU A 116 -35.51 5.01 10.05
C LEU A 116 -36.84 5.13 10.81
N THR A 117 -36.77 4.92 12.12
CA THR A 117 -37.91 5.15 13.01
C THR A 117 -37.95 6.63 13.40
N ILE A 118 -38.59 7.45 12.56
CA ILE A 118 -38.73 8.89 12.78
C ILE A 118 -40.18 9.20 13.14
N ALA A 119 -40.41 9.73 14.35
CA ALA A 119 -41.74 10.14 14.78
C ALA A 119 -42.34 11.16 13.79
N TRP A 120 -43.59 10.93 13.36
CA TRP A 120 -44.22 11.70 12.29
C TRP A 120 -44.21 13.21 12.54
N PHE A 121 -44.42 13.65 13.79
CA PHE A 121 -44.41 15.07 14.15
C PHE A 121 -43.04 15.71 13.94
N ARG A 122 -41.93 14.96 14.10
CA ARG A 122 -40.58 15.49 13.83
C ARG A 122 -40.36 15.72 12.35
N LYS A 123 -40.94 14.91 11.45
CA LYS A 123 -40.85 15.13 10.00
C LYS A 123 -41.45 16.48 9.57
N LEU A 124 -42.45 17.00 10.31
CA LEU A 124 -43.07 18.30 10.06
C LEU A 124 -42.21 19.50 10.48
N PHE A 125 -41.24 19.33 11.37
CA PHE A 125 -40.36 20.41 11.86
C PHE A 125 -38.94 20.34 11.29
N GLY A 126 -38.73 19.51 10.25
CA GLY A 126 -37.42 19.28 9.64
C GLY A 126 -36.77 17.97 10.09
N VAL A 127 -35.77 17.52 9.34
CA VAL A 127 -35.10 16.25 9.60
C VAL A 127 -34.28 16.32 10.90
N PRO A 128 -34.53 15.45 11.90
CA PRO A 128 -33.82 15.51 13.18
C PRO A 128 -32.45 14.79 13.07
N TYR A 129 -31.49 15.42 12.37
CA TYR A 129 -30.18 14.83 12.01
C TYR A 129 -29.44 14.17 13.18
N LEU A 130 -29.37 14.80 14.36
CA LEU A 130 -28.71 14.20 15.53
C LEU A 130 -29.37 12.89 15.99
N SER A 131 -30.71 12.80 15.94
CA SER A 131 -31.42 11.56 16.30
C SER A 131 -31.26 10.46 15.25
N ILE A 132 -31.01 10.83 14.00
CA ILE A 132 -30.67 9.89 12.94
C ILE A 132 -29.24 9.37 13.14
N LEU A 133 -28.30 10.26 13.47
CA LEU A 133 -26.93 9.85 13.84
C LEU A 133 -26.92 8.90 15.03
N GLU A 134 -27.76 9.13 16.04
CA GLU A 134 -27.88 8.23 17.19
C GLU A 134 -28.38 6.82 16.80
N GLN A 135 -29.31 6.72 15.84
CA GLN A 135 -29.81 5.43 15.34
C GLN A 135 -28.79 4.70 14.45
N ILE A 136 -28.10 5.42 13.56
CA ILE A 136 -27.22 4.82 12.55
C ILE A 136 -25.80 4.62 13.11
N CYS A 137 -25.31 5.55 13.93
CA CYS A 137 -23.94 5.61 14.44
C CYS A 137 -23.91 5.62 15.99
N PRO A 138 -24.39 4.57 16.68
CA PRO A 138 -24.56 4.59 18.14
C PRO A 138 -23.25 4.71 18.94
N ALA A 139 -22.10 4.47 18.30
CA ALA A 139 -20.78 4.63 18.93
C ALA A 139 -20.28 6.10 18.97
N ILE A 140 -20.97 7.02 18.29
CA ILE A 140 -20.61 8.43 18.25
C ILE A 140 -21.19 9.15 19.47
N PRO A 141 -20.40 9.96 20.19
CA PRO A 141 -20.88 10.73 21.33
C PRO A 141 -21.71 11.94 20.85
N ILE A 142 -22.99 11.72 20.55
CA ILE A 142 -23.90 12.75 20.00
C ILE A 142 -23.94 14.02 20.87
N HIS A 143 -23.85 13.87 22.19
CA HIS A 143 -23.86 14.99 23.15
C HIS A 143 -22.62 15.90 23.07
N ALA A 144 -21.53 15.44 22.45
CA ALA A 144 -20.30 16.21 22.27
C ALA A 144 -20.21 16.86 20.88
N LEU A 145 -21.22 16.63 20.02
CA LEU A 145 -21.24 17.18 18.66
C LEU A 145 -21.80 18.60 18.64
N GLU A 146 -21.08 19.47 17.95
CA GLU A 146 -21.48 20.85 17.69
C GLU A 146 -21.67 21.05 16.19
N LEU A 147 -22.68 21.83 15.79
CA LEU A 147 -22.92 22.12 14.38
C LEU A 147 -21.97 23.22 13.92
N CYS A 148 -21.19 22.94 12.88
CA CYS A 148 -20.27 23.89 12.27
C CYS A 148 -20.77 24.30 10.87
N GLN A 149 -21.00 25.60 10.70
CA GLN A 149 -21.61 26.18 9.49
C GLN A 149 -20.67 27.11 8.71
N HIS A 150 -19.37 27.07 9.01
CA HIS A 150 -18.42 27.94 8.34
C HIS A 150 -18.37 27.64 6.82
N PRO A 151 -18.51 28.66 5.96
CA PRO A 151 -18.67 28.45 4.51
C PRO A 151 -17.45 27.83 3.83
N GLU A 152 -16.25 28.01 4.40
CA GLU A 152 -15.01 27.44 3.86
C GLU A 152 -14.70 26.01 4.36
N LEU A 153 -15.39 25.53 5.41
CA LEU A 153 -15.12 24.21 5.98
C LEU A 153 -15.26 23.10 4.92
N PRO A 154 -16.29 23.10 4.04
CA PRO A 154 -16.42 22.05 3.04
C PRO A 154 -15.19 21.91 2.13
N GLN A 155 -14.61 23.04 1.72
CA GLN A 155 -13.41 23.05 0.88
C GLN A 155 -12.17 22.61 1.66
N GLU A 156 -12.06 22.95 2.94
CA GLU A 156 -10.94 22.44 3.75
C GLU A 156 -11.06 20.93 4.00
N LEU A 157 -12.25 20.40 4.25
CA LEU A 157 -12.45 18.95 4.38
C LEU A 157 -12.03 18.20 3.12
N LEU A 158 -12.29 18.77 1.94
CA LEU A 158 -11.79 18.24 0.67
C LEU A 158 -10.26 18.20 0.63
N ARG A 159 -9.59 19.34 0.89
CA ARG A 159 -8.13 19.43 0.91
C ARG A 159 -7.50 18.52 1.95
N MET A 160 -8.15 18.38 3.11
CA MET A 160 -7.74 17.49 4.19
C MET A 160 -7.74 16.03 3.73
N GLU A 161 -8.75 15.60 2.96
CA GLU A 161 -8.79 14.25 2.40
C GLU A 161 -7.74 14.04 1.31
N GLU A 162 -7.56 15.01 0.41
CA GLU A 162 -6.51 14.99 -0.61
C GLU A 162 -5.11 14.84 0.00
N ARG A 163 -4.79 15.59 1.07
CA ARG A 163 -3.50 15.54 1.78
C ARG A 163 -3.19 14.17 2.39
N GLN A 164 -4.20 13.35 2.65
CA GLN A 164 -4.01 12.03 3.26
C GLN A 164 -3.75 10.93 2.22
N ILE A 165 -3.99 11.21 0.93
CA ILE A 165 -3.74 10.26 -0.16
C ILE A 165 -2.23 10.13 -0.36
N ILE A 166 -1.73 8.91 -0.21
CA ILE A 166 -0.31 8.63 -0.42
C ILE A 166 -0.11 8.33 -1.91
N ARG A 167 0.63 9.20 -2.60
CA ARG A 167 0.96 9.05 -4.02
C ARG A 167 2.40 8.65 -4.31
N CYS A 168 3.28 8.73 -3.32
CA CYS A 168 4.70 8.47 -3.49
C CYS A 168 5.12 7.23 -2.67
N TYR A 169 5.83 6.32 -3.31
CA TYR A 169 6.32 5.08 -2.72
C TYR A 169 7.81 4.92 -2.96
N LYS A 170 8.47 4.18 -2.08
CA LYS A 170 9.89 3.87 -2.19
C LYS A 170 10.14 2.40 -1.85
N PHE A 171 10.87 1.72 -2.71
CA PHE A 171 11.11 0.28 -2.57
C PHE A 171 12.61 -0.03 -2.66
N GLY A 172 13.10 -0.83 -1.71
CA GLY A 172 14.47 -1.32 -1.75
C GLY A 172 14.61 -2.45 -2.76
N ALA A 173 15.74 -2.55 -3.45
CA ALA A 173 16.00 -3.64 -4.37
C ALA A 173 17.46 -4.09 -4.32
N PHE A 174 17.70 -5.39 -4.18
CA PHE A 174 19.03 -5.99 -4.25
C PHE A 174 18.98 -7.41 -4.81
N GLN A 175 20.16 -7.96 -5.13
CA GLN A 175 20.30 -9.27 -5.75
C GLN A 175 21.09 -10.23 -4.87
N LEU A 176 20.62 -11.45 -4.69
CA LEU A 176 21.36 -12.57 -4.11
C LEU A 176 21.84 -13.50 -5.23
N LEU A 177 23.15 -13.72 -5.30
CA LEU A 177 23.77 -14.68 -6.20
C LEU A 177 23.55 -16.13 -5.70
N PRO A 178 23.84 -17.16 -6.52
CA PRO A 178 23.75 -18.55 -6.09
C PRO A 178 24.52 -18.81 -4.78
N GLY A 179 23.91 -19.55 -3.86
CA GLY A 179 24.46 -19.83 -2.52
C GLY A 179 24.36 -18.69 -1.49
N GLN A 180 24.09 -17.44 -1.90
CA GLN A 180 23.93 -16.34 -0.95
C GLN A 180 22.54 -16.33 -0.31
N THR A 181 22.53 -15.98 0.98
CA THR A 181 21.32 -15.99 1.82
C THR A 181 21.21 -14.78 2.74
N GLN A 182 22.23 -13.93 2.81
CA GLN A 182 22.28 -12.81 3.75
C GLN A 182 22.13 -11.46 3.04
N GLU A 183 21.46 -10.50 3.69
CA GLU A 183 21.28 -9.13 3.19
C GLU A 183 22.61 -8.50 2.73
N HIS A 184 23.62 -8.52 3.59
CA HIS A 184 24.90 -7.85 3.33
C HIS A 184 25.65 -8.40 2.11
N GLU A 185 25.49 -9.69 1.80
CA GLU A 185 26.04 -10.28 0.58
C GLU A 185 25.36 -9.67 -0.65
N GLY A 186 24.02 -9.57 -0.58
CA GLY A 186 23.22 -9.03 -1.67
C GLY A 186 23.39 -7.54 -1.92
N LEU A 187 23.67 -6.77 -0.86
CA LEU A 187 23.91 -5.33 -0.96
C LEU A 187 25.17 -4.98 -1.75
N ALA A 188 26.12 -5.90 -1.93
CA ALA A 188 27.35 -5.68 -2.69
C ALA A 188 27.25 -6.06 -4.18
N ASN A 189 26.19 -6.76 -4.57
CA ASN A 189 26.08 -7.35 -5.90
C ASN A 189 25.53 -6.38 -6.96
N PRO A 190 25.83 -6.60 -8.25
CA PRO A 190 25.07 -6.01 -9.34
C PRO A 190 23.62 -6.53 -9.35
N CYS A 191 22.70 -5.79 -9.98
CA CYS A 191 21.28 -6.17 -10.05
C CYS A 191 20.65 -5.76 -11.39
N ASP A 192 20.67 -6.65 -12.38
CA ASP A 192 20.15 -6.33 -13.73
C ASP A 192 18.63 -6.23 -13.80
N PHE A 193 17.94 -6.92 -12.88
CA PHE A 193 16.49 -6.94 -12.78
C PHE A 193 15.87 -5.54 -12.61
N MET A 194 16.61 -4.62 -11.97
CA MET A 194 16.12 -3.28 -11.66
C MET A 194 15.67 -2.49 -12.89
N HIS A 195 16.29 -2.71 -14.05
CA HIS A 195 15.94 -2.00 -15.29
C HIS A 195 14.57 -2.38 -15.86
N TRP A 196 13.95 -3.47 -15.41
CA TRP A 196 12.58 -3.80 -15.79
C TRP A 196 11.54 -3.13 -14.88
N LEU A 197 11.94 -2.66 -13.69
CA LEU A 197 11.03 -2.05 -12.71
C LEU A 197 10.60 -0.63 -13.09
N GLY A 198 11.40 0.08 -13.87
CA GLY A 198 11.16 1.47 -14.26
C GLY A 198 12.30 2.03 -15.09
N GLU A 199 12.29 3.35 -15.26
CA GLU A 199 13.22 4.09 -16.10
C GLU A 199 14.43 4.59 -15.29
N PRO A 200 15.65 4.54 -15.84
CA PRO A 200 16.80 5.18 -15.22
C PRO A 200 16.67 6.70 -15.29
N ILE A 201 16.95 7.38 -14.18
CA ILE A 201 16.93 8.84 -14.06
C ILE A 201 18.25 9.36 -13.50
N ARG A 202 18.62 10.60 -13.86
CA ARG A 202 19.68 11.35 -13.18
C ARG A 202 19.13 11.97 -11.90
N LEU A 203 19.84 11.81 -10.79
CA LEU A 203 19.43 12.37 -9.50
C LEU A 203 19.70 13.87 -9.39
N CYS A 204 20.87 14.34 -9.80
CA CYS A 204 21.16 15.77 -9.83
C CYS A 204 20.15 16.52 -10.72
N GLY A 205 19.42 17.46 -10.13
CA GLY A 205 18.38 18.24 -10.80
C GLY A 205 17.01 17.54 -10.93
N TRP A 206 16.83 16.35 -10.33
CA TRP A 206 15.54 15.64 -10.35
C TRP A 206 14.44 16.45 -9.62
N LYS A 207 13.29 16.57 -10.28
CA LYS A 207 12.14 17.36 -9.78
C LYS A 207 11.00 16.50 -9.24
N GLY A 208 11.04 15.18 -9.47
CA GLY A 208 10.03 14.25 -8.97
C GLY A 208 10.26 13.86 -7.51
N TYR A 209 9.50 12.88 -7.04
CA TYR A 209 9.69 12.30 -5.72
C TYR A 209 11.11 11.74 -5.58
N ARG A 210 11.84 12.19 -4.55
CA ARG A 210 13.26 11.84 -4.34
C ARG A 210 13.51 10.71 -3.35
N ALA A 211 12.49 10.29 -2.58
CA ALA A 211 12.58 9.25 -1.54
C ALA A 211 13.72 9.37 -0.50
N GLY A 212 14.31 10.56 -0.34
CA GLY A 212 15.45 10.78 0.55
C GLY A 212 16.83 10.71 -0.13
N LEU A 213 16.87 10.45 -1.43
CA LEU A 213 18.08 10.58 -2.24
C LEU A 213 18.48 12.04 -2.44
N ASP A 214 19.77 12.28 -2.58
CA ASP A 214 20.36 13.58 -2.88
C ASP A 214 20.18 13.92 -4.36
N VAL A 215 19.52 15.05 -4.61
CA VAL A 215 19.24 15.57 -5.96
C VAL A 215 20.08 16.81 -6.29
N THR A 216 21.09 17.10 -5.47
CA THR A 216 21.90 18.32 -5.57
C THR A 216 23.38 18.04 -5.75
N GLY A 217 23.93 17.03 -5.05
CA GLY A 217 25.37 16.79 -4.97
C GLY A 217 25.81 15.34 -5.19
N ASP A 218 24.92 14.47 -5.67
CA ASP A 218 25.18 13.06 -5.99
C ASP A 218 25.73 12.21 -4.83
N THR A 219 25.55 12.66 -3.59
CA THR A 219 26.09 11.96 -2.41
C THR A 219 25.46 10.59 -2.17
N THR A 220 24.28 10.34 -2.76
CA THR A 220 23.55 9.08 -2.69
C THR A 220 23.56 8.31 -4.02
N GLY A 221 24.54 8.59 -4.88
CA GLY A 221 24.63 8.03 -6.23
C GLY A 221 24.21 9.05 -7.29
N GLU A 222 24.58 8.76 -8.54
CA GLU A 222 24.29 9.65 -9.67
C GLU A 222 22.94 9.36 -10.33
N THR A 223 22.51 8.10 -10.30
CA THR A 223 21.29 7.66 -10.97
C THR A 223 20.44 6.79 -10.05
N SER A 224 19.17 6.64 -10.41
CA SER A 224 18.25 5.72 -9.75
C SER A 224 17.26 5.17 -10.78
N ILE A 225 16.42 4.20 -10.37
CA ILE A 225 15.29 3.72 -11.17
C ILE A 225 14.01 4.35 -10.62
N PHE A 226 13.19 4.88 -11.52
CA PHE A 226 11.94 5.56 -11.21
C PHE A 226 10.80 5.04 -12.08
N ALA A 227 9.61 4.89 -11.49
CA ALA A 227 8.40 4.56 -12.23
C ALA A 227 7.29 5.58 -11.93
N GLN A 228 6.70 6.12 -12.99
CA GLN A 228 5.43 6.85 -12.94
C GLN A 228 4.33 5.89 -13.37
N TRP A 229 3.38 5.60 -12.48
CA TRP A 229 2.32 4.63 -12.76
C TRP A 229 0.98 5.05 -12.13
N ASN A 230 -0.01 5.36 -12.96
CA ASN A 230 -1.36 5.76 -12.54
C ASN A 230 -1.38 6.82 -11.41
N ASP A 231 -0.70 7.94 -11.64
CA ASP A 231 -0.46 9.05 -10.69
C ASP A 231 0.36 8.71 -9.44
N TYR A 232 0.88 7.48 -9.34
CA TYR A 232 1.83 7.08 -8.33
C TYR A 232 3.26 7.28 -8.82
N GLN A 233 4.10 7.80 -7.94
CA GLN A 233 5.54 7.92 -8.15
C GLN A 233 6.25 6.87 -7.30
N VAL A 234 7.08 6.05 -7.93
CA VAL A 234 7.83 5.00 -7.25
C VAL A 234 9.32 5.23 -7.48
N MET A 235 10.06 5.47 -6.41
CA MET A 235 11.52 5.54 -6.44
C MET A 235 12.11 4.22 -5.94
N PHE A 236 13.08 3.67 -6.64
CA PHE A 236 13.73 2.43 -6.22
C PHE A 236 15.11 2.69 -5.62
N HIS A 237 15.31 2.26 -4.38
CA HIS A 237 16.61 2.20 -3.75
C HIS A 237 17.33 0.92 -4.18
N CYS A 238 17.91 0.95 -5.38
CA CYS A 238 18.65 -0.19 -5.93
C CYS A 238 20.08 -0.22 -5.36
N ALA A 239 20.46 -1.32 -4.71
CA ALA A 239 21.77 -1.46 -4.09
C ALA A 239 22.94 -1.05 -5.00
N PRO A 240 23.03 -1.47 -6.29
CA PRO A 240 24.15 -1.10 -7.16
C PRO A 240 24.24 0.40 -7.46
N LEU A 241 23.12 1.13 -7.38
CA LEU A 241 23.03 2.56 -7.69
C LEU A 241 23.26 3.46 -6.47
N LEU A 242 23.32 2.87 -5.27
CA LEU A 242 23.67 3.55 -4.03
C LEU A 242 25.19 3.51 -3.80
N PRO A 243 25.75 4.46 -3.00
CA PRO A 243 27.18 4.52 -2.73
C PRO A 243 27.73 3.18 -2.23
N PHE A 244 28.84 2.73 -2.82
CA PHE A 244 29.55 1.51 -2.42
C PHE A 244 30.79 1.87 -1.62
N ASN A 245 31.01 1.20 -0.50
CA ASN A 245 32.26 1.31 0.24
C ASN A 245 32.93 -0.08 0.36
N PRO A 246 33.99 -0.38 -0.42
CA PRO A 246 34.66 -1.68 -0.37
C PRO A 246 35.21 -2.06 1.01
N ALA A 247 35.52 -1.08 1.86
CA ALA A 247 36.03 -1.30 3.21
C ALA A 247 34.90 -1.65 4.21
N ASP A 248 33.65 -1.34 3.88
CA ASP A 248 32.49 -1.61 4.71
C ASP A 248 31.77 -2.89 4.28
N ARG A 249 32.10 -4.02 4.92
CA ARG A 249 31.44 -5.31 4.62
C ARG A 249 29.94 -5.31 4.87
N GLN A 250 29.42 -4.40 5.70
CA GLN A 250 28.00 -4.31 6.02
C GLN A 250 27.24 -3.38 5.06
N GLN A 251 27.95 -2.61 4.23
CA GLN A 251 27.39 -1.62 3.31
C GLN A 251 26.34 -0.74 4.01
N VAL A 252 26.70 -0.14 5.15
CA VAL A 252 25.80 0.56 6.06
C VAL A 252 25.00 1.64 5.35
N GLU A 253 25.60 2.39 4.42
CA GLU A 253 24.86 3.41 3.65
C GLU A 253 23.79 2.76 2.75
N ARG A 254 24.10 1.69 2.02
CA ARG A 254 23.10 0.97 1.21
C ARG A 254 21.97 0.41 2.08
N ARG A 255 22.36 -0.19 3.21
CA ARG A 255 21.45 -0.72 4.22
C ARG A 255 20.57 0.36 4.85
N ARG A 256 21.08 1.58 5.04
CA ARG A 256 20.32 2.71 5.57
C ARG A 256 19.15 3.09 4.67
N PHE A 257 19.29 2.98 3.35
CA PHE A 257 18.16 3.23 2.44
C PHE A 257 17.23 2.01 2.39
N ILE A 258 17.75 0.87 1.93
CA ILE A 258 16.95 -0.35 1.69
C ILE A 258 16.33 -0.90 2.98
N GLY A 259 17.10 -0.93 4.06
CA GLY A 259 16.64 -1.36 5.38
C GLY A 259 15.65 -0.39 6.02
N ASN A 260 15.42 0.81 5.48
CA ASN A 260 14.38 1.73 5.95
C ASN A 260 13.15 1.78 5.02
N ASP A 261 13.12 0.95 3.99
CA ASP A 261 11.94 0.84 3.13
C ASP A 261 10.97 -0.19 3.70
N ILE A 262 9.68 0.00 3.44
CA ILE A 262 8.66 -0.93 3.96
C ILE A 262 8.63 -2.21 3.11
N VAL A 263 8.82 -2.05 1.80
CA VAL A 263 8.85 -3.14 0.83
C VAL A 263 10.25 -3.26 0.25
N VAL A 264 10.76 -4.49 0.23
CA VAL A 264 12.06 -4.82 -0.37
C VAL A 264 11.88 -5.91 -1.41
N ILE A 265 12.52 -5.72 -2.56
CA ILE A 265 12.56 -6.66 -3.66
C ILE A 265 13.92 -7.38 -3.62
N VAL A 266 13.87 -8.71 -3.53
CA VAL A 266 15.06 -9.57 -3.52
C VAL A 266 15.06 -10.36 -4.81
N PHE A 267 15.94 -9.98 -5.74
CA PHE A 267 16.18 -10.77 -6.93
C PHE A 267 17.12 -11.93 -6.57
N LYS A 268 16.63 -13.18 -6.63
CA LYS A 268 17.42 -14.35 -6.25
C LYS A 268 17.74 -15.19 -7.47
N GLU A 269 19.03 -15.32 -7.75
CA GLU A 269 19.56 -16.25 -8.75
C GLU A 269 19.78 -17.64 -8.14
N GLY A 270 19.80 -18.65 -9.02
CA GLY A 270 19.94 -20.06 -8.68
C GLY A 270 18.61 -20.83 -8.71
N ASP A 271 18.71 -22.13 -9.01
CA ASP A 271 17.58 -23.07 -9.04
C ASP A 271 17.24 -23.65 -7.66
N ASP A 272 17.93 -23.15 -6.61
CA ASP A 272 17.67 -23.55 -5.24
C ASP A 272 16.24 -23.12 -4.88
N GLU A 273 15.32 -24.08 -4.90
CA GLU A 273 13.97 -23.95 -4.34
C GLU A 273 14.00 -23.79 -2.81
N GLU A 274 15.20 -23.71 -2.23
CA GLU A 274 15.41 -23.55 -0.81
C GLU A 274 14.83 -22.23 -0.30
N HIS A 275 14.08 -22.38 0.79
CA HIS A 275 13.64 -21.27 1.61
C HIS A 275 14.89 -20.76 2.31
N PHE A 276 15.35 -19.56 1.95
CA PHE A 276 16.30 -18.86 2.80
C PHE A 276 15.52 -18.15 3.92
N ASP A 277 16.16 -17.99 5.07
CA ASP A 277 15.55 -17.31 6.20
C ASP A 277 15.18 -15.88 5.79
N LEU A 278 13.90 -15.56 5.77
CA LEU A 278 13.46 -14.20 5.42
C LEU A 278 13.90 -13.16 6.44
N SER A 279 14.26 -13.59 7.65
CA SER A 279 14.83 -12.72 8.67
C SER A 279 16.26 -12.29 8.35
N SER A 280 17.00 -13.04 7.51
CA SER A 280 18.38 -12.72 7.14
C SER A 280 18.50 -11.67 6.02
N VAL A 281 17.39 -11.33 5.38
CA VAL A 281 17.32 -10.38 4.25
C VAL A 281 16.46 -9.15 4.55
N GLY A 282 15.85 -9.11 5.74
CA GLY A 282 14.90 -8.08 6.15
C GLY A 282 15.34 -7.36 7.41
N SER A 283 15.15 -6.05 7.43
CA SER A 283 15.35 -5.19 8.58
C SER A 283 14.11 -5.15 9.49
N ARG A 284 14.21 -4.38 10.59
CA ARG A 284 13.06 -4.05 11.45
C ARG A 284 11.94 -3.30 10.71
N GLN A 285 12.30 -2.43 9.75
CA GLN A 285 11.35 -1.58 9.02
C GLN A 285 10.77 -2.28 7.80
N ASN A 286 11.44 -3.29 7.25
CA ASN A 286 10.87 -4.08 6.17
C ASN A 286 9.68 -4.89 6.72
N HIS A 287 8.55 -4.79 6.05
CA HIS A 287 7.33 -5.52 6.38
C HIS A 287 6.82 -6.38 5.21
N VAL A 288 7.28 -6.10 3.99
CA VAL A 288 6.97 -6.89 2.80
C VAL A 288 8.28 -7.22 2.09
N ILE A 289 8.49 -8.50 1.79
CA ILE A 289 9.62 -8.98 1.00
C ILE A 289 9.04 -9.60 -0.28
N CYS A 290 9.41 -9.06 -1.43
CA CYS A 290 9.06 -9.56 -2.74
C CYS A 290 10.27 -10.30 -3.32
N ILE A 291 10.21 -11.63 -3.35
CA ILE A 291 11.25 -12.46 -3.92
C ILE A 291 10.95 -12.67 -5.40
N VAL A 292 11.92 -12.34 -6.25
CA VAL A 292 11.82 -12.49 -7.70
C VAL A 292 12.90 -13.45 -8.16
N ARG A 293 12.52 -14.51 -8.85
CA ARG A 293 13.44 -15.51 -9.41
C ARG A 293 13.31 -15.55 -10.94
N PRO A 294 14.41 -15.56 -11.69
CA PRO A 294 14.35 -15.76 -13.13
C PRO A 294 13.76 -17.13 -13.45
N VAL A 295 12.88 -17.20 -14.45
CA VAL A 295 12.49 -18.49 -15.05
C VAL A 295 13.54 -18.84 -16.11
N PRO A 296 14.16 -20.03 -16.05
CA PRO A 296 15.15 -20.44 -17.04
C PRO A 296 14.57 -20.30 -18.46
N SER A 297 15.30 -19.61 -19.34
CA SER A 297 14.85 -19.29 -20.69
C SER A 297 15.90 -19.71 -21.72
N GLY A 298 16.15 -21.02 -21.81
CA GLY A 298 17.00 -21.64 -22.84
C GLY A 298 18.27 -20.84 -23.17
N ASN A 299 18.48 -20.51 -24.46
CA ASN A 299 19.68 -19.86 -24.99
C ASN A 299 19.73 -18.32 -24.83
N SER A 300 18.79 -17.70 -24.11
CA SER A 300 18.79 -16.24 -23.93
C SER A 300 19.67 -15.82 -22.76
N SER A 301 20.47 -14.77 -22.93
CA SER A 301 21.27 -14.17 -21.86
C SER A 301 20.44 -13.44 -20.79
N LYS A 302 19.15 -13.14 -21.09
CA LYS A 302 18.22 -12.53 -20.14
C LYS A 302 16.96 -13.40 -19.97
N PRO A 303 16.42 -13.52 -18.74
CA PRO A 303 15.20 -14.26 -18.49
C PRO A 303 14.00 -13.56 -19.14
N ASN A 304 13.11 -14.34 -19.77
CA ASN A 304 11.88 -13.83 -20.39
C ASN A 304 10.70 -13.75 -19.41
N ALA A 305 10.82 -14.38 -18.25
CA ALA A 305 9.81 -14.37 -17.20
C ALA A 305 10.44 -14.51 -15.82
N TYR A 306 9.67 -14.15 -14.81
CA TYR A 306 10.06 -14.19 -13.41
C TYR A 306 8.99 -14.90 -12.57
N ARG A 307 9.42 -15.78 -11.68
CA ARG A 307 8.56 -16.31 -10.62
C ARG A 307 8.61 -15.35 -9.43
N VAL A 308 7.45 -14.91 -8.95
CA VAL A 308 7.34 -13.97 -7.84
C VAL A 308 6.72 -14.66 -6.63
N ALA A 309 7.33 -14.46 -5.46
CA ALA A 309 6.77 -14.82 -4.18
C ALA A 309 6.78 -13.61 -3.27
N ILE A 310 5.72 -13.43 -2.47
CA ILE A 310 5.66 -12.33 -1.52
C ILE A 310 5.51 -12.91 -0.12
N ALA A 311 6.38 -12.45 0.76
CA ALA A 311 6.30 -12.70 2.19
C ALA A 311 6.01 -11.40 2.94
N VAL A 312 5.28 -11.52 4.04
CA VAL A 312 4.94 -10.39 4.89
C VAL A 312 5.25 -10.68 6.33
N LYS A 313 5.57 -9.62 7.07
CA LYS A 313 5.75 -9.70 8.51
C LYS A 313 4.44 -9.98 9.21
N ASP A 314 4.52 -10.63 10.37
CA ASP A 314 3.36 -10.88 11.21
C ASP A 314 2.59 -9.60 11.56
N GLY A 315 1.26 -9.72 11.59
CA GLY A 315 0.34 -8.61 11.83
C GLY A 315 -0.19 -7.92 10.57
N ILE A 316 0.40 -8.15 9.39
CA ILE A 316 -0.20 -7.68 8.13
C ILE A 316 -1.43 -8.51 7.80
N ARG A 317 -2.57 -7.81 7.67
CA ARG A 317 -3.89 -8.36 7.31
C ARG A 317 -4.32 -7.80 5.95
N ASN A 318 -5.33 -8.42 5.33
CA ASN A 318 -6.00 -7.94 4.11
C ASN A 318 -5.11 -7.75 2.87
N PHE A 319 -3.94 -8.37 2.83
CA PHE A 319 -3.08 -8.37 1.65
C PHE A 319 -3.19 -9.70 0.90
N VAL A 320 -3.75 -9.64 -0.31
CA VAL A 320 -4.06 -10.83 -1.12
C VAL A 320 -2.84 -11.23 -1.96
N PRO A 321 -2.40 -12.50 -1.91
CA PRO A 321 -1.31 -13.00 -2.74
C PRO A 321 -1.58 -12.86 -4.25
N LEU A 322 -0.54 -13.02 -5.06
CA LEU A 322 -0.70 -13.36 -6.47
C LEU A 322 -1.24 -14.80 -6.58
N LYS A 323 -2.05 -15.08 -7.61
CA LYS A 323 -2.47 -16.46 -7.89
C LYS A 323 -1.24 -17.30 -8.20
N PHE A 324 -1.15 -18.49 -7.60
CA PHE A 324 -0.01 -19.39 -7.77
C PHE A 324 -0.24 -20.35 -8.94
N PRO A 325 0.78 -20.67 -9.76
CA PRO A 325 2.13 -20.09 -9.76
C PRO A 325 2.12 -18.64 -10.28
N ALA A 326 2.77 -17.74 -9.53
CA ALA A 326 2.85 -16.33 -9.90
C ALA A 326 4.04 -16.09 -10.83
N VAL A 327 3.84 -16.39 -12.12
CA VAL A 327 4.82 -16.12 -13.18
C VAL A 327 4.45 -14.84 -13.90
N LEU A 328 5.39 -13.90 -13.94
CA LEU A 328 5.29 -12.61 -14.60
C LEU A 328 6.19 -12.62 -15.84
N LEU A 329 5.67 -12.21 -16.99
CA LEU A 329 6.51 -12.03 -18.18
C LEU A 329 7.37 -10.78 -18.02
N ARG A 330 8.48 -10.70 -18.74
CA ARG A 330 9.31 -9.48 -18.78
C ARG A 330 8.70 -8.46 -19.76
N ASP A 331 7.49 -7.99 -19.44
CA ASP A 331 6.73 -6.99 -20.20
C ASP A 331 6.15 -5.91 -19.28
N ASP A 332 5.58 -4.84 -19.88
CA ASP A 332 5.03 -3.70 -19.14
C ASP A 332 3.79 -4.08 -18.30
N ALA A 333 2.93 -4.94 -18.84
CA ALA A 333 1.70 -5.37 -18.13
C ALA A 333 2.03 -6.12 -16.83
N SER A 334 3.05 -6.97 -16.87
CA SER A 334 3.54 -7.70 -15.71
C SER A 334 4.29 -6.79 -14.73
N ARG A 335 5.03 -5.79 -15.23
CA ARG A 335 5.64 -4.75 -14.38
C ARG A 335 4.56 -3.98 -13.62
N ASP A 336 3.52 -3.54 -14.29
CA ASP A 336 2.41 -2.80 -13.70
C ASP A 336 1.66 -3.64 -12.65
N LEU A 337 1.47 -4.94 -12.91
CA LEU A 337 0.92 -5.87 -11.93
C LEU A 337 1.82 -6.02 -10.69
N LEU A 338 3.14 -6.04 -10.88
CA LEU A 338 4.10 -6.07 -9.77
C LEU A 338 4.02 -4.78 -8.96
N LEU A 339 4.05 -3.60 -9.60
CA LEU A 339 3.90 -2.29 -8.94
C LEU A 339 2.62 -2.21 -8.11
N LEU A 340 1.48 -2.66 -8.68
CA LEU A 340 0.22 -2.78 -7.96
C LEU A 340 0.36 -3.59 -6.67
N LYS A 341 1.02 -4.75 -6.75
CA LYS A 341 1.18 -5.65 -5.60
C LYS A 341 2.11 -5.07 -4.54
N LEU A 342 3.19 -4.41 -4.93
CA LEU A 342 4.11 -3.76 -4.00
C LEU A 342 3.43 -2.60 -3.26
N ILE A 343 2.72 -1.73 -3.99
CA ILE A 343 1.95 -0.62 -3.42
C ILE A 343 0.88 -1.12 -2.45
N ARG A 344 0.13 -2.16 -2.82
CA ARG A 344 -0.86 -2.78 -1.93
C ARG A 344 -0.22 -3.42 -0.69
N GLY A 345 0.96 -4.02 -0.86
CA GLY A 345 1.74 -4.57 0.23
C GLY A 345 2.13 -3.49 1.25
N GLU A 346 2.66 -2.36 0.77
CA GLU A 346 2.99 -1.22 1.65
C GLU A 346 1.76 -0.67 2.35
N ARG A 347 0.65 -0.46 1.63
CA ARG A 347 -0.61 0.01 2.21
C ARG A 347 -1.12 -0.91 3.30
N ALA A 348 -1.02 -2.23 3.11
CA ALA A 348 -1.40 -3.20 4.14
C ALA A 348 -0.47 -3.14 5.36
N ALA A 349 0.81 -2.81 5.16
CA ALA A 349 1.77 -2.63 6.25
C ALA A 349 1.46 -1.42 7.14
N TYR A 350 0.75 -0.39 6.65
CA TYR A 350 0.35 0.77 7.45
C TYR A 350 -0.52 0.42 8.67
N GLY A 351 -1.22 -0.70 8.64
CA GLY A 351 -1.96 -1.22 9.80
C GLY A 351 -1.06 -1.79 10.90
N ALA A 352 0.23 -2.02 10.63
CA ALA A 352 1.18 -2.51 11.63
C ALA A 352 1.51 -1.42 12.66
N ARG A 353 1.74 -1.82 13.91
CA ARG A 353 2.04 -0.92 15.04
C ARG A 353 3.20 0.05 14.76
N ALA A 354 4.17 -0.37 13.94
CA ALA A 354 5.32 0.44 13.57
C ALA A 354 4.94 1.74 12.83
N PHE A 355 3.85 1.74 12.06
CA PHE A 355 3.43 2.86 11.21
C PHE A 355 2.09 3.46 11.62
N ALA A 356 1.19 2.64 12.17
CA ALA A 356 -0.16 3.05 12.55
C ALA A 356 -0.14 4.29 13.46
N THR A 357 0.71 4.32 14.49
CA THR A 357 0.79 5.46 15.44
C THR A 357 1.12 6.78 14.75
N GLN A 358 2.03 6.79 13.78
CA GLN A 358 2.41 8.02 13.08
C GLN A 358 1.28 8.49 12.16
N LEU A 359 0.63 7.57 11.44
CA LEU A 359 -0.50 7.88 10.58
C LEU A 359 -1.70 8.39 11.39
N LEU A 360 -1.98 7.80 12.55
CA LEU A 360 -3.02 8.26 13.46
C LEU A 360 -2.74 9.68 13.95
N ARG A 361 -1.50 10.00 14.33
CA ARG A 361 -1.10 11.35 14.76
C ARG A 361 -1.26 12.40 13.67
N THR A 362 -0.82 12.08 12.45
CA THR A 362 -0.99 12.99 11.30
C THR A 362 -2.47 13.25 11.04
N ARG A 363 -3.30 12.21 11.06
CA ARG A 363 -4.74 12.34 10.87
C ARG A 363 -5.42 13.11 11.99
N GLU A 364 -5.03 12.87 13.24
CA GLU A 364 -5.51 13.64 14.39
C GLU A 364 -5.19 15.13 14.23
N SER A 365 -3.94 15.48 13.88
CA SER A 365 -3.54 16.87 13.63
C SER A 365 -4.42 17.52 12.57
N LEU A 366 -4.59 16.86 11.42
CA LEU A 366 -5.41 17.38 10.32
C LEU A 366 -6.87 17.63 10.74
N LEU A 367 -7.46 16.73 11.53
CA LEU A 367 -8.81 16.89 12.04
C LEU A 367 -8.90 18.04 13.05
N ARG A 368 -7.92 18.19 13.95
CA ARG A 368 -7.87 19.31 14.91
C ARG A 368 -7.72 20.64 14.18
N ASP A 369 -6.78 20.72 13.25
CA ASP A 369 -6.51 21.94 12.47
C ASP A 369 -7.79 22.39 11.74
N ALA A 370 -8.53 21.46 11.14
CA ALA A 370 -9.81 21.76 10.48
C ALA A 370 -10.89 22.26 11.46
N ILE A 371 -10.97 21.69 12.66
CA ILE A 371 -11.97 22.12 13.67
C ILE A 371 -11.58 23.49 14.25
N GLU A 372 -10.35 23.64 14.73
CA GLU A 372 -9.86 24.84 15.43
C GLU A 372 -9.84 26.08 14.52
N THR A 373 -9.64 25.88 13.21
CA THR A 373 -9.63 26.98 12.24
C THR A 373 -11.04 27.45 11.88
N TYR A 374 -12.05 26.57 11.93
CA TYR A 374 -13.32 26.81 11.25
C TYR A 374 -14.60 26.70 12.11
N CYS A 375 -14.58 26.32 13.39
CA CYS A 375 -15.82 26.00 14.14
C CYS A 375 -16.09 26.77 15.45
#